data_AF-A0A9P8A8J4-F1
#
_entry.id   AF-A0A9P8A8J4-F1
#
_cell.length_a   1.000
_cell.length_b   1.000
_cell.length_c   1.000
_cell.angle_alpha   90.00
_cell.angle_beta   90.00
_cell.angle_gamma   90.00
#
_symmetry.space_group_name_H-M   'P 1'
#
loop_
_entity.id
_entity.type
_entity.pdbx_description
1 polymer ?
#
loop_
_entity_poly.entity_id
_entity_poly.type
_entity_poly.pdbx_seq_one_letter_code
_entity_poly.pdbx_strand_id
1 'polypeptide(L)'
;MFLTRARVLSLYREIQRTLKDIKDPRDRKDLQTWARSDFEHYRHEKNPDKIKSLISQGKHQFHALQTNLSLSSGIAPKNGKK
;
A
#
# COMPACT_ATOMS: atom_id res chain seq x y z
N MET A 1 6.58 -5.08 24.47
CA MET A 1 6.93 -5.35 23.05
C MET A 1 6.56 -4.15 22.18
N PHE A 2 7.50 -3.22 21.95
CA PHE A 2 7.28 -2.00 21.14
C PHE A 2 7.56 -2.20 19.63
N LEU A 3 7.98 -3.42 19.26
CA LEU A 3 8.51 -3.77 17.93
C LEU A 3 7.43 -3.81 16.84
N THR A 4 6.18 -4.07 17.19
CA THR A 4 5.07 -4.19 16.23
C THR A 4 4.63 -2.85 15.67
N ARG A 5 4.45 -1.83 16.53
CA ARG A 5 4.08 -0.48 16.10
C ARG A 5 5.12 0.17 15.19
N ALA A 6 6.40 0.01 15.49
CA ALA A 6 7.48 0.54 14.67
C ALA A 6 7.49 -0.08 13.26
N ARG A 7 7.28 -1.40 13.14
CA ARG A 7 7.20 -2.08 11.84
C ARG A 7 6.00 -1.65 11.02
N VAL A 8 4.84 -1.49 11.65
CA VAL A 8 3.61 -1.00 10.99
C VAL A 8 3.83 0.41 10.44
N LEU A 9 4.43 1.31 11.22
CA LEU A 9 4.74 2.67 10.78
C LEU A 9 5.79 2.73 9.66
N SER A 10 6.83 1.90 9.73
CA SER A 10 7.83 1.80 8.68
C SER A 10 7.22 1.36 7.36
N LEU A 11 6.34 0.36 7.39
CA LEU A 11 5.62 -0.08 6.20
C LEU A 11 4.66 0.99 5.69
N TYR A 12 3.90 1.64 6.57
CA TYR A 12 2.99 2.71 6.15
C TYR A 12 3.73 3.80 5.37
N ARG A 13 4.93 4.17 5.85
CA ARG A 13 5.82 5.12 5.17
C ARG A 13 6.36 4.58 3.84
N GLU A 14 6.67 3.29 3.75
CA GLU A 14 7.10 2.64 2.51
C GLU A 14 5.98 2.69 1.46
N ILE A 15 4.75 2.30 1.84
CA ILE A 15 3.57 2.39 0.96
C ILE A 15 3.36 3.83 0.49
N GLN A 16 3.36 4.80 1.41
CA GLN A 16 3.21 6.20 1.02
C GLN A 16 4.31 6.70 0.06
N ARG A 17 5.55 6.22 0.20
CA ARG A 17 6.64 6.54 -0.75
C ARG A 17 6.34 5.97 -2.12
N THR A 18 5.94 4.70 -2.22
CA THR A 18 5.53 4.08 -3.48
C THR A 18 4.35 4.80 -4.12
N LEU A 19 3.39 5.26 -3.32
CA LEU A 19 2.25 6.06 -3.80
C LEU A 19 2.67 7.42 -4.36
N LYS A 20 3.76 8.03 -3.86
CA LYS A 20 4.26 9.30 -4.39
C LYS A 20 4.84 9.17 -5.80
N ASP A 21 5.28 7.98 -6.19
CA ASP A 21 5.83 7.71 -7.53
C ASP A 21 4.75 7.58 -8.61
N ILE A 22 3.46 7.58 -8.21
CA ILE A 22 2.33 7.56 -9.14
C ILE A 22 2.20 8.93 -9.80
N LYS A 23 2.30 8.96 -11.13
CA LYS A 23 2.19 10.18 -11.93
C LYS A 23 0.79 10.78 -11.92
N ASP A 24 -0.25 9.95 -11.86
CA ASP A 24 -1.63 10.44 -11.83
C ASP A 24 -2.02 10.90 -10.41
N PRO A 25 -2.36 12.19 -10.22
CA PRO A 25 -2.75 12.71 -8.92
C PRO A 25 -4.09 12.15 -8.40
N ARG A 26 -4.99 11.69 -9.27
CA ARG A 26 -6.28 11.08 -8.90
C ARG A 26 -6.03 9.70 -8.31
N ASP A 27 -5.34 8.84 -9.06
CA ASP A 27 -5.00 7.49 -8.61
C ASP A 27 -4.18 7.53 -7.32
N ARG A 28 -3.21 8.46 -7.23
CA ARG A 28 -2.44 8.69 -6.01
C ARG A 28 -3.34 9.02 -4.81
N LYS A 29 -4.35 9.88 -5.00
CA LYS A 29 -5.25 10.32 -3.92
C LYS A 29 -6.17 9.18 -3.49
N ASP A 30 -6.70 8.43 -4.44
CA ASP A 30 -7.57 7.28 -4.17
C ASP A 30 -6.80 6.19 -3.40
N LEU A 31 -5.59 5.89 -3.85
CA LEU A 31 -4.73 4.90 -3.21
C LEU A 31 -4.24 5.35 -1.83
N GLN A 32 -3.96 6.64 -1.63
CA GLN A 32 -3.65 7.18 -0.30
C GLN A 32 -4.84 7.09 0.66
N THR A 33 -6.04 7.38 0.16
CA THR A 33 -7.28 7.31 0.96
C THR A 33 -7.59 5.87 1.34
N TRP A 34 -7.48 4.96 0.38
CA TRP A 34 -7.64 3.53 0.61
C TRP A 34 -6.62 3.00 1.63
N ALA A 35 -5.32 3.28 1.43
CA ALA A 35 -4.28 2.85 2.35
C ALA A 35 -4.47 3.42 3.76
N ARG A 36 -4.95 4.67 3.88
CA ARG A 36 -5.27 5.25 5.19
C ARG A 36 -6.43 4.52 5.86
N SER A 37 -7.52 4.27 5.15
CA SER A 37 -8.69 3.58 5.66
C SER A 37 -8.36 2.15 6.11
N ASP A 38 -7.52 1.45 5.34
CA ASP A 38 -7.10 0.08 5.65
C ASP A 38 -6.27 0.04 6.95
N PHE A 39 -5.30 0.94 7.10
CA PHE A 39 -4.51 1.04 8.34
C PHE A 39 -5.35 1.50 9.55
N GLU A 40 -6.34 2.38 9.34
CA GLU A 40 -7.27 2.77 10.42
C GLU A 40 -8.16 1.61 10.85
N HIS A 41 -8.63 0.78 9.91
CA HIS A 41 -9.42 -0.42 10.21
C HIS A 41 -8.64 -1.40 11.09
N TYR A 42 -7.35 -1.61 10.79
CA TYR A 42 -6.49 -2.54 11.55
C TYR A 42 -5.70 -1.90 12.70
N ARG A 43 -5.99 -0.64 13.05
CA ARG A 43 -5.29 0.10 14.12
C ARG A 43 -5.33 -0.60 15.49
N HIS A 44 -6.38 -1.37 15.75
CA HIS A 44 -6.59 -2.10 17.00
C HIS A 44 -6.08 -3.55 16.94
N GLU A 45 -5.60 -3.99 15.78
CA GLU A 45 -5.10 -5.34 15.60
C GLU A 45 -3.76 -5.50 16.34
N LYS A 46 -3.71 -6.45 17.28
CA LYS A 46 -2.54 -6.72 18.11
C LYS A 46 -1.80 -7.98 17.70
N ASN A 47 -2.40 -8.79 16.83
CA ASN A 47 -1.83 -10.06 16.38
C ASN A 47 -0.76 -9.82 15.29
N PRO A 48 0.52 -10.09 15.56
CA PRO A 48 1.61 -9.84 14.61
C PRO A 48 1.50 -10.65 13.32
N ASP A 49 0.97 -11.87 13.37
CA ASP A 49 0.82 -12.73 12.18
C ASP A 49 -0.31 -12.24 11.28
N LYS A 50 -1.40 -11.77 11.91
CA LYS A 50 -2.51 -11.13 11.19
C LYS A 50 -2.04 -9.83 10.53
N ILE A 51 -1.27 -9.00 11.24
CA ILE A 51 -0.67 -7.79 10.68
C ILE A 51 0.18 -8.13 9.45
N LYS A 52 1.06 -9.15 9.51
CA LYS A 52 1.86 -9.56 8.33
C LYS A 52 0.99 -10.01 7.16
N SER A 53 -0.07 -10.77 7.43
CA SER A 53 -1.01 -11.23 6.40
C SER A 53 -1.73 -10.05 5.73
N LEU A 54 -2.22 -9.10 6.53
CA LEU A 54 -2.89 -7.88 6.05
C LEU A 54 -1.97 -7.01 5.21
N ILE A 55 -0.70 -6.90 5.61
CA ILE A 55 0.33 -6.20 4.84
C ILE A 55 0.55 -6.86 3.47
N SER A 56 0.66 -8.18 3.44
CA SER A 56 0.82 -8.94 2.21
C SER A 56 -0.40 -8.77 1.31
N GLN A 57 -1.61 -8.85 1.89
CA GLN A 57 -2.86 -8.66 1.18
C GLN A 57 -2.98 -7.24 0.61
N GLY A 58 -2.64 -6.22 1.40
CA GLY A 58 -2.66 -4.84 0.95
C GLY A 58 -1.67 -4.56 -0.19
N LYS A 59 -0.48 -5.19 -0.18
CA LYS A 59 0.47 -5.14 -1.30
C LYS A 59 -0.08 -5.79 -2.57
N HIS A 60 -0.77 -6.93 -2.44
CA HIS A 60 -1.38 -7.61 -3.59
C HIS A 60 -2.53 -6.79 -4.18
N GLN A 61 -3.40 -6.25 -3.33
CA GLN A 61 -4.50 -5.37 -3.75
C GLN A 61 -3.98 -4.10 -4.41
N PHE A 62 -2.91 -3.51 -3.86
CA PHE A 62 -2.22 -2.38 -4.45
C PHE A 62 -1.66 -2.69 -5.84
N HIS A 63 -0.97 -3.83 -6.01
CA HIS A 63 -0.44 -4.25 -7.30
C HIS A 63 -1.55 -4.51 -8.32
N ALA A 64 -2.64 -5.16 -7.90
CA ALA A 64 -3.80 -5.38 -8.76
C ALA A 64 -4.45 -4.05 -9.20
N LEU A 65 -4.56 -3.07 -8.29
CA LEU A 65 -5.00 -1.72 -8.61
C LEU A 65 -4.06 -1.02 -9.59
N GLN A 66 -2.75 -1.08 -9.37
CA GLN A 66 -1.77 -0.53 -10.32
C GLN A 66 -1.88 -1.17 -11.70
N THR A 67 -2.08 -2.49 -11.78
CA THR A 67 -2.28 -3.19 -13.06
C THR A 67 -3.58 -2.77 -13.74
N ASN A 68 -4.69 -2.72 -13.01
CA ASN A 68 -5.98 -2.26 -13.56
C ASN A 68 -5.92 -0.80 -14.03
N LEU A 69 -5.25 0.07 -13.27
CA LEU A 69 -5.01 1.45 -13.66
C LEU A 69 -4.06 1.54 -14.87
N SER A 70 -3.00 0.72 -14.94
CA SER A 70 -2.13 0.66 -16.12
C SER A 70 -2.88 0.28 -17.40
N LEU A 71 -3.85 -0.63 -17.28
CA LEU A 71 -4.72 -1.07 -18.37
C LEU A 71 -5.76 -0.02 -18.75
N SER A 72 -6.30 0.73 -17.78
CA SER A 72 -7.39 1.69 -17.99
C SER A 72 -6.94 3.13 -18.28
N SER A 73 -5.78 3.57 -17.77
CA SER A 73 -5.31 4.97 -17.87
C SER A 73 -3.90 5.11 -18.47
N GLY A 74 -3.30 4.05 -19.03
CA GLY A 74 -2.00 4.16 -19.71
C GLY A 74 -0.85 4.48 -18.74
N ILE A 75 -0.93 3.99 -17.51
CA ILE A 75 0.19 4.04 -16.57
C ILE A 75 1.24 3.05 -17.05
N ALA A 76 2.39 3.53 -17.53
CA ALA A 76 3.49 2.65 -17.89
C ALA A 76 3.92 1.79 -16.68
N PRO A 77 3.93 0.45 -16.79
CA PRO A 77 4.44 -0.39 -15.72
C PRO A 77 5.91 -0.03 -15.50
N LYS A 78 6.28 0.27 -14.24
CA LYS A 78 7.69 0.38 -13.86
C LYS A 78 8.29 -1.02 -13.94
N ASN A 79 8.86 -1.31 -15.10
CA ASN A 79 9.71 -2.44 -15.38
C ASN A 79 10.83 -2.48 -14.33
N GLY A 80 10.66 -3.33 -13.31
CA GLY A 80 11.74 -3.72 -12.41
C GLY A 80 12.71 -4.59 -13.18
N LYS A 81 13.66 -3.97 -13.89
CA LYS A 81 14.89 -4.66 -14.29
C LYS A 81 15.69 -4.96 -13.03
N LYS A 82 15.75 -6.24 -12.63
CA LYS A 82 16.95 -7.07 -12.75
C LYS A 82 16.64 -8.51 -12.35
#